data_AF-A0A556PDM9-F1
#
_entry.id   AF-A0A556PDM9-F1
#
_cell.length_a   1.000
_cell.length_b   1.000
_cell.length_c   1.000
_cell.angle_alpha   90.00
_cell.angle_beta   90.00
_cell.angle_gamma   90.00
#
_symmetry.space_group_name_H-M   'P 1'
#
loop_
_entity.id
_entity.type
_entity.pdbx_description
1 polymer ?
#
loop_
_entity_poly.entity_id
_entity_poly.type
_entity_poly.pdbx_seq_one_letter_code
_entity_poly.pdbx_strand_id
1 'polypeptide(L)'
;MKWFIYLYPKSWRRRYGTELIEVIKQTDMSFKTIFDLLLGVIDAWHIELREREIYGFRMSQVLALISLINVLIISKLISLREVILLEQIALIVAMLSFFLAIVVLIVNMFKVGIIPAFSIKTRLAKISVGLMGSYAIFFVTFLVLAN
;
A
#
# COMPACT_ATOMS: atom_id res chain seq x y z
N MET A 1 -7.79 -30.77 7.58
CA MET A 1 -7.96 -30.47 6.14
C MET A 1 -8.97 -29.37 5.80
N LYS A 2 -10.08 -29.19 6.55
CA LYS A 2 -11.02 -28.06 6.39
C LYS A 2 -10.39 -26.65 6.52
N TRP A 3 -9.14 -26.57 7.01
CA TRP A 3 -8.40 -25.34 7.25
C TRP A 3 -8.00 -24.60 5.95
N PHE A 4 -7.74 -25.32 4.85
CA PHE A 4 -7.37 -24.68 3.57
C PHE A 4 -8.46 -23.77 3.02
N ILE A 5 -9.73 -24.11 3.25
CA ILE A 5 -10.85 -23.27 2.86
C ILE A 5 -10.82 -21.93 3.58
N TYR A 6 -10.36 -21.88 4.85
CA TYR A 6 -10.26 -20.63 5.58
C TYR A 6 -9.19 -19.67 5.04
N LEU A 7 -8.33 -20.12 4.12
CA LEU A 7 -7.43 -19.23 3.39
C LEU A 7 -8.13 -18.44 2.29
N TYR A 8 -9.29 -18.90 1.79
CA TYR A 8 -10.06 -18.18 0.77
C TYR A 8 -10.82 -16.98 1.37
N PRO A 9 -11.10 -15.91 0.59
CA PRO A 9 -11.89 -14.76 1.05
C PRO A 9 -13.28 -15.14 1.59
N LYS A 10 -13.80 -14.42 2.59
CA LYS A 10 -15.11 -14.73 3.22
C LYS A 10 -16.27 -14.82 2.22
N SER A 11 -16.31 -13.90 1.26
CA SER A 11 -17.28 -13.83 0.14
C SER A 11 -17.16 -15.04 -0.79
N TRP A 12 -15.94 -15.43 -1.15
CA TRP A 12 -15.65 -16.59 -1.98
C TRP A 12 -16.08 -17.89 -1.29
N ARG A 13 -15.74 -18.04 0.01
CA ARG A 13 -16.15 -19.20 0.82
C ARG A 13 -17.67 -19.37 0.92
N ARG A 14 -18.42 -18.27 0.94
CA ARG A 14 -19.89 -18.32 0.94
C ARG A 14 -20.47 -18.86 -0.36
N ARG A 15 -19.77 -18.69 -1.48
CA ARG A 15 -20.24 -19.12 -2.81
C ARG A 15 -19.78 -20.54 -3.15
N TYR A 16 -18.49 -20.83 -2.96
CA TYR A 16 -17.86 -22.06 -3.48
C TYR A 16 -17.29 -22.97 -2.38
N GLY A 17 -17.43 -22.58 -1.11
CA GLY A 17 -16.80 -23.29 0.00
C GLY A 17 -17.32 -24.71 0.20
N THR A 18 -18.61 -24.95 0.00
CA THR A 18 -19.22 -26.28 0.15
C THR A 18 -18.80 -27.22 -0.97
N GLU A 19 -18.82 -26.75 -2.22
CA GLU A 19 -18.37 -27.51 -3.39
C GLU A 19 -16.89 -27.90 -3.27
N LEU A 20 -16.04 -26.97 -2.85
CA LEU A 20 -14.61 -27.25 -2.65
C LEU A 20 -14.37 -28.31 -1.55
N ILE A 21 -15.19 -28.35 -0.50
CA ILE A 21 -15.08 -29.38 0.56
C ILE A 21 -15.36 -30.77 -0.03
N GLU A 22 -16.36 -30.90 -0.89
CA GLU A 22 -16.74 -32.17 -1.48
C GLU A 22 -15.67 -32.67 -2.45
N VAL A 23 -15.11 -31.77 -3.27
CA VAL A 23 -14.01 -32.10 -4.18
C VAL A 23 -12.76 -32.53 -3.41
N ILE A 24 -12.39 -31.82 -2.34
CA ILE A 24 -11.25 -32.19 -1.49
C ILE A 24 -11.46 -33.54 -0.80
N LYS A 25 -12.71 -33.92 -0.47
CA LYS A 25 -13.02 -35.22 0.13
C LYS A 25 -12.87 -36.39 -0.85
N GLN A 26 -13.12 -36.15 -2.14
CA GLN A 26 -13.05 -37.17 -3.19
C GLN A 26 -11.69 -37.27 -3.87
N THR A 27 -10.81 -36.29 -3.67
CA THR A 27 -9.51 -36.22 -4.35
C THR A 27 -8.39 -36.74 -3.45
N ASP A 28 -7.56 -37.65 -3.98
CA ASP A 28 -6.36 -38.10 -3.29
C ASP A 28 -5.34 -36.96 -3.13
N MET A 29 -4.78 -36.88 -1.92
CA MET A 29 -3.91 -35.79 -1.50
C MET A 29 -2.49 -35.99 -2.00
N SER A 30 -2.27 -35.60 -3.26
CA SER A 30 -0.93 -35.43 -3.80
C SER A 30 -0.35 -34.05 -3.47
N PHE A 31 0.98 -33.92 -3.49
CA PHE A 31 1.66 -32.64 -3.34
C PHE A 31 1.22 -31.62 -4.41
N LYS A 32 0.86 -32.11 -5.60
CA LYS A 32 0.30 -31.30 -6.69
C LYS A 32 -1.08 -30.73 -6.33
N THR A 33 -1.93 -31.53 -5.69
CA THR A 33 -3.26 -31.10 -5.24
C THR A 33 -3.17 -29.97 -4.21
N ILE A 34 -2.18 -30.03 -3.30
CA ILE A 34 -1.93 -28.98 -2.32
C ILE A 34 -1.48 -27.69 -3.02
N PHE A 35 -0.61 -27.81 -4.03
CA PHE A 35 -0.13 -26.65 -4.80
C PHE A 35 -1.27 -25.99 -5.61
N ASP A 36 -2.12 -26.78 -6.26
CA ASP A 36 -3.29 -26.28 -7.00
C ASP A 36 -4.29 -25.57 -6.06
N LEU A 37 -4.51 -26.12 -4.85
CA LEU A 37 -5.34 -25.47 -3.84
C LEU A 37 -4.78 -24.12 -3.39
N LEU A 38 -3.46 -23.99 -3.25
CA LEU A 38 -2.80 -22.73 -2.90
C LEU A 38 -2.88 -21.70 -4.03
N LEU A 39 -2.74 -22.13 -5.29
CA LEU A 39 -2.94 -21.24 -6.44
C LEU A 39 -4.38 -20.72 -6.51
N GLY A 40 -5.37 -21.57 -6.23
CA GLY A 40 -6.78 -21.17 -6.16
C GLY A 40 -7.06 -20.13 -5.07
N VAL A 41 -6.37 -20.20 -3.92
CA VAL A 41 -6.46 -19.18 -2.86
C VAL A 41 -5.99 -17.83 -3.40
N ILE A 42 -4.85 -17.80 -4.08
CA ILE A 42 -4.26 -16.57 -4.61
C ILE A 42 -5.19 -15.91 -5.63
N ASP A 43 -5.75 -16.71 -6.55
CA ASP A 43 -6.65 -16.21 -7.59
C ASP A 43 -7.97 -15.65 -7.00
N ALA A 44 -8.56 -16.38 -6.04
CA ALA A 44 -9.76 -15.93 -5.34
C ALA A 44 -9.56 -14.59 -4.61
N TRP A 45 -8.40 -14.40 -3.97
CA TRP A 45 -8.04 -13.11 -3.38
C TRP A 45 -7.82 -12.02 -4.42
N HIS A 46 -7.21 -12.34 -5.56
CA HIS A 46 -6.99 -11.36 -6.62
C HIS A 46 -8.32 -10.78 -7.13
N ILE A 47 -9.33 -11.61 -7.32
CA ILE A 47 -10.67 -11.18 -7.78
C ILE A 47 -11.36 -10.29 -6.75
N GLU A 48 -11.37 -10.69 -5.47
CA GLU A 48 -11.98 -9.92 -4.37
C GLU A 48 -11.32 -8.53 -4.20
N LEU A 49 -10.00 -8.48 -4.36
CA LEU A 49 -9.24 -7.23 -4.27
C LEU A 49 -9.51 -6.32 -5.48
N ARG A 50 -9.73 -6.89 -6.67
CA ARG A 50 -10.05 -6.15 -7.90
C ARG A 50 -11.43 -5.48 -7.84
N GLU A 51 -12.44 -6.13 -7.25
CA GLU A 51 -13.76 -5.50 -7.00
C GLU A 51 -13.65 -4.30 -6.04
N ARG A 52 -12.71 -4.34 -5.09
CA ARG A 52 -12.46 -3.24 -4.14
C ARG A 52 -11.60 -2.10 -4.69
N GLU A 53 -10.93 -2.26 -5.84
CA GLU A 53 -10.13 -1.21 -6.47
C GLU A 53 -10.96 0.03 -6.89
N ILE A 54 -12.27 -0.13 -7.15
CA ILE A 54 -13.17 0.97 -7.54
C ILE A 54 -13.27 2.03 -6.43
N TYR A 55 -13.17 1.63 -5.16
CA TYR A 55 -13.14 2.57 -4.03
C TYR A 55 -11.77 3.25 -3.84
N GLY A 56 -10.68 2.61 -4.27
CA GLY A 56 -9.31 3.15 -4.15
C GLY A 56 -9.05 4.37 -5.04
N PHE A 57 -9.68 4.43 -6.23
CA PHE A 57 -9.56 5.56 -7.15
C PHE A 57 -10.06 6.87 -6.49
N ARG A 58 -11.19 6.82 -5.78
CA ARG A 58 -11.75 7.99 -5.07
C ARG A 58 -10.86 8.46 -3.90
N MET A 59 -10.25 7.54 -3.16
CA MET A 59 -9.36 7.90 -2.05
C MET A 59 -8.04 8.52 -2.52
N SER A 60 -7.53 8.11 -3.69
CA SER A 60 -6.31 8.70 -4.26
C SER A 60 -6.50 10.19 -4.62
N GLN A 61 -7.70 10.57 -5.08
CA GLN A 61 -8.05 11.96 -5.38
C GLN A 61 -8.19 12.79 -4.10
N VAL A 62 -8.78 12.23 -3.05
CA VAL A 62 -8.88 12.88 -1.72
C VAL A 62 -7.50 13.11 -1.11
N LEU A 63 -6.60 12.12 -1.18
CA LEU A 63 -5.22 12.26 -0.70
C LEU A 63 -4.41 13.30 -1.49
N ALA A 64 -4.60 13.37 -2.81
CA ALA A 64 -3.99 14.41 -3.64
C ALA A 64 -4.49 15.81 -3.25
N LEU A 65 -5.80 15.94 -2.97
CA LEU A 65 -6.40 17.19 -2.53
C LEU A 65 -5.83 17.64 -1.18
N ILE A 66 -5.73 16.73 -0.21
CA ILE A 66 -5.16 16.99 1.13
C ILE A 66 -3.69 17.40 1.00
N SER A 67 -2.92 16.75 0.14
CA SER A 67 -1.52 17.10 -0.12
C SER A 67 -1.38 18.49 -0.73
N LEU A 68 -2.25 18.86 -1.66
CA LEU A 68 -2.25 20.18 -2.30
C LEU A 68 -2.63 21.29 -1.31
N ILE A 69 -3.61 21.05 -0.43
CA ILE A 69 -3.97 21.96 0.67
C ILE A 69 -2.78 22.17 1.61
N ASN A 70 -2.07 21.10 1.98
CA ASN A 70 -0.88 21.21 2.83
C ASN A 70 0.22 22.07 2.19
N VAL A 71 0.48 21.90 0.89
CA VAL A 71 1.47 22.72 0.16
C VAL A 71 1.08 24.21 0.17
N LEU A 72 -0.20 24.53 -0.02
CA LEU A 72 -0.69 25.91 -0.01
C LEU A 72 -0.59 26.55 1.39
N ILE A 73 -0.90 25.79 2.44
CA ILE A 73 -0.78 26.24 3.83
C ILE A 73 0.69 26.53 4.16
N ILE A 74 1.59 25.61 3.80
CA ILE A 74 3.05 25.76 4.02
C ILE A 74 3.58 26.99 3.27
N SER A 75 3.20 27.17 1.99
CA SER A 75 3.65 28.30 1.18
C SER A 75 3.20 29.65 1.77
N LYS A 76 1.99 29.70 2.33
CA LYS A 76 1.46 30.91 2.99
C LYS A 76 2.09 31.17 4.36
N LEU A 77 2.47 30.11 5.10
CA LEU A 77 3.17 30.19 6.39
C LEU A 77 4.63 30.65 6.26
N ILE A 78 5.33 30.20 5.20
CA ILE A 78 6.70 30.63 4.88
C ILE A 78 6.78 32.14 4.66
N SER A 79 5.73 32.75 4.11
CA SER A 79 5.64 34.20 3.90
C SER A 79 5.50 35.01 5.19
N LEU A 80 5.27 34.38 6.36
CA LEU A 80 4.73 35.06 7.54
C LEU A 80 5.57 34.93 8.82
N ARG A 81 6.66 34.16 8.89
CA ARG A 81 7.42 34.05 10.15
C ARG A 81 8.91 33.77 10.04
N GLU A 82 9.66 34.55 10.82
CA GLU A 82 11.10 34.49 11.04
C GLU A 82 11.53 33.16 11.70
N VAL A 83 12.40 32.46 10.99
CA VAL A 83 13.50 31.54 11.35
C VAL A 83 13.24 30.36 12.31
N ILE A 84 12.46 30.44 13.39
CA ILE A 84 12.34 29.33 14.38
C ILE A 84 11.23 28.31 14.04
N LEU A 85 10.27 28.67 13.17
CA LEU A 85 9.21 27.73 12.73
C LEU A 85 9.64 26.82 11.56
N LEU A 86 10.66 27.22 10.80
CA LEU A 86 10.97 26.57 9.52
C LEU A 86 11.60 25.18 9.71
N GLU A 87 12.43 25.02 10.74
CA GLU A 87 12.98 23.71 11.15
C GLU A 87 11.88 22.72 11.49
N GLN A 88 10.93 23.12 12.35
CA GLN A 88 9.82 22.27 12.77
C GLN A 88 8.91 21.89 11.60
N ILE A 89 8.66 22.84 10.69
CA ILE A 89 7.89 22.58 9.46
C ILE A 89 8.65 21.59 8.55
N ALA A 90 9.96 21.78 8.35
CA ALA A 90 10.78 20.88 7.55
C ALA A 90 10.76 19.45 8.11
N LEU A 91 10.87 19.32 9.44
CA LEU A 91 10.79 18.03 10.12
C LEU A 91 9.40 17.37 9.97
N ILE A 92 8.31 18.13 10.16
CA ILE A 92 6.94 17.62 10.01
C ILE A 92 6.70 17.15 8.57
N VAL A 93 7.15 17.91 7.57
CA VAL A 93 7.02 17.55 6.15
C VAL A 93 7.85 16.33 5.80
N ALA A 94 9.05 16.19 6.37
CA ALA A 94 9.88 15.00 6.22
C ALA A 94 9.15 13.76 6.79
N MET A 95 8.65 13.84 8.03
CA MET A 95 7.94 12.74 8.68
C MET A 95 6.68 12.33 7.91
N LEU A 96 5.90 13.29 7.42
CA LEU A 96 4.72 13.04 6.59
C LEU A 96 5.09 12.36 5.27
N SER A 97 6.14 12.84 4.59
CA SER A 97 6.62 12.25 3.34
C SER A 97 7.06 10.80 3.54
N PHE A 98 7.79 10.53 4.62
CA PHE A 98 8.25 9.17 4.96
C PHE A 98 7.08 8.23 5.28
N PHE A 99 6.12 8.69 6.09
CA PHE A 99 4.93 7.92 6.39
C PHE A 99 4.14 7.58 5.12
N LEU A 100 3.94 8.55 4.23
CA LEU A 100 3.28 8.33 2.95
C LEU A 100 4.06 7.36 2.06
N ALA A 101 5.40 7.46 2.03
CA ALA A 101 6.25 6.55 1.26
C ALA A 101 6.06 5.09 1.68
N ILE A 102 6.02 4.83 2.99
CA ILE A 102 5.78 3.50 3.57
C ILE A 102 4.38 3.00 3.22
N VAL A 103 3.34 3.83 3.41
CA VAL A 103 1.97 3.43 3.08
C VAL A 103 1.86 3.05 1.60
N VAL A 104 2.42 3.86 0.71
CA VAL A 104 2.42 3.58 -0.74
C VAL A 104 3.21 2.32 -1.08
N LEU A 105 4.34 2.08 -0.41
CA LEU A 105 5.13 0.86 -0.60
C LEU A 105 4.35 -0.39 -0.18
N ILE A 106 3.70 -0.34 0.99
CA ILE A 106 2.86 -1.44 1.50
C ILE A 106 1.72 -1.72 0.52
N VAL A 107 1.03 -0.68 0.04
CA VAL A 107 -0.03 -0.83 -0.98
C VAL A 107 0.53 -1.45 -2.27
N ASN A 108 1.75 -1.07 -2.69
CA ASN A 108 2.41 -1.67 -3.84
C ASN A 108 2.75 -3.15 -3.63
N MET A 109 3.21 -3.52 -2.42
CA MET A 109 3.48 -4.91 -2.04
C MET A 109 2.22 -5.77 -2.11
N PHE A 110 1.07 -5.24 -1.66
CA PHE A 110 -0.21 -5.94 -1.80
C PHE A 110 -0.67 -6.06 -3.26
N LYS A 111 -0.38 -5.05 -4.09
CA LYS A 111 -0.84 -5.02 -5.49
C LYS A 111 -0.05 -5.93 -6.41
N VAL A 112 1.27 -5.99 -6.23
CA VAL A 112 2.17 -6.62 -7.22
C VAL A 112 2.93 -7.80 -6.63
N GLY A 113 2.93 -7.96 -5.30
CA GLY A 113 3.75 -8.93 -4.56
C GLY A 113 5.03 -8.31 -4.03
N ILE A 114 5.64 -8.92 -3.01
CA ILE A 114 6.79 -8.35 -2.26
C ILE A 114 8.00 -8.06 -3.16
N ILE A 115 8.51 -9.08 -3.87
CA ILE A 115 9.69 -8.97 -4.74
C ILE A 115 9.50 -7.91 -5.85
N PRO A 116 8.43 -7.95 -6.64
CA PRO A 116 8.20 -6.93 -7.68
C PRO A 116 7.81 -5.55 -7.13
N ALA A 117 7.33 -5.43 -5.89
CA ALA A 117 7.02 -4.12 -5.30
C ALA A 117 8.24 -3.29 -4.95
N PHE A 118 9.39 -3.93 -4.72
CA PHE A 118 10.68 -3.24 -4.64
C PHE A 118 11.26 -2.90 -6.03
N SER A 119 10.64 -3.35 -7.11
CA SER A 119 11.03 -2.97 -8.46
C SER A 119 10.43 -1.62 -8.85
N ILE A 120 11.27 -0.69 -9.32
CA ILE A 120 10.88 0.65 -9.83
C ILE A 120 9.95 0.57 -11.07
N LYS A 121 9.69 -0.63 -11.58
CA LYS A 121 8.79 -0.85 -12.72
C LYS A 121 7.35 -0.41 -12.44
N THR A 122 6.88 -0.45 -11.20
CA THR A 122 5.50 -0.13 -10.87
C THR A 122 5.32 1.37 -10.59
N ARG A 123 4.16 1.93 -10.96
CA ARG A 123 3.85 3.36 -10.72
C ARG A 123 3.89 3.71 -9.23
N LEU A 124 3.43 2.81 -8.36
CA LEU A 124 3.43 3.02 -6.91
C LEU A 124 4.85 2.94 -6.32
N ALA A 125 5.72 2.05 -6.83
CA ALA A 125 7.13 2.04 -6.44
C ALA A 125 7.80 3.38 -6.77
N LYS A 126 7.56 3.94 -7.97
CA LYS A 126 8.08 5.26 -8.36
C LYS A 126 7.61 6.38 -7.43
N ILE A 127 6.33 6.36 -7.04
CA ILE A 127 5.76 7.35 -6.11
C ILE A 127 6.36 7.18 -4.71
N SER A 128 6.49 5.96 -4.21
CA SER A 128 7.13 5.68 -2.91
C SER A 128 8.58 6.14 -2.88
N VAL A 129 9.36 5.84 -3.92
CA VAL A 129 10.75 6.31 -4.05
C VAL A 129 10.83 7.84 -4.13
N GLY A 130 9.91 8.49 -4.86
CA GLY A 130 9.82 9.95 -4.92
C GLY A 130 9.54 10.59 -3.55
N LEU A 131 8.63 10.00 -2.77
CA LEU A 131 8.31 10.43 -1.40
C LEU A 131 9.49 10.16 -0.43
N MET A 132 10.24 9.08 -0.65
CA MET A 132 11.45 8.81 0.11
C MET A 132 12.55 9.85 -0.20
N GLY A 133 12.64 10.27 -1.46
CA GLY A 133 13.52 11.36 -1.89
C GLY A 133 13.11 12.71 -1.29
N SER A 134 11.82 13.03 -1.24
CA SER A 134 11.35 14.25 -0.58
C SER A 134 11.64 14.22 0.93
N TYR A 135 11.43 13.08 1.59
CA TYR A 135 11.85 12.89 2.98
C TYR A 135 13.34 13.23 3.17
N ALA A 136 14.24 12.67 2.34
CA ALA A 136 15.67 12.92 2.45
C ALA A 136 16.02 14.41 2.30
N ILE A 137 15.43 15.10 1.32
CA ILE A 137 15.67 16.52 1.07
C ILE A 137 15.20 17.38 2.24
N PHE A 138 13.97 17.17 2.74
CA PHE A 138 13.43 17.94 3.85
C PHE A 138 14.13 17.63 5.18
N PHE A 139 14.58 16.39 5.38
CA PHE A 139 15.34 16.00 6.55
C PHE A 139 16.75 16.61 6.56
N VAL A 140 17.44 16.63 5.41
CA VAL A 140 18.72 17.34 5.27
C VAL A 140 18.54 18.84 5.47
N THR A 141 17.48 19.42 4.92
CA THR A 141 17.15 20.84 5.13
C THR A 141 16.91 21.14 6.61
N PHE A 142 16.19 20.26 7.32
CA PHE A 142 16.05 20.36 8.78
C PHE A 142 17.40 20.32 9.49
N LEU A 143 18.28 19.36 9.16
CA LEU A 143 19.61 19.26 9.79
C LEU A 143 20.49 20.49 9.53
N VAL A 144 20.40 21.10 8.35
CA VAL A 144 21.14 22.33 8.01
C VAL A 144 20.57 23.55 8.73
N LEU A 145 19.26 23.60 8.95
CA LEU A 145 18.63 24.70 9.67
C LEU A 145 18.81 24.58 11.19
N ALA A 146 18.83 23.35 11.74
CA ALA A 146 18.95 23.08 13.17
C ALA A 146 20.39 23.16 13.71
N ASN A 147 21.38 23.49 12.86
CA ASN A 147 22.80 23.50 13.16
C ASN A 147 23.41 24.86 12.79
#